data_AF-A0A1M6GLG8-F1
#
_entry.id   AF-A0A1M6GLG8-F1
#
_cell.length_a   1.000
_cell.length_b   1.000
_cell.length_c   1.000
_cell.angle_alpha   90.00
_cell.angle_beta   90.00
_cell.angle_gamma   90.00
#
_symmetry.space_group_name_H-M   'P 1'
#
loop_
_entity.id
_entity.type
_entity.pdbx_description
1 polymer ?
#
loop_
_entity_poly.entity_id
_entity_poly.type
_entity_poly.pdbx_seq_one_letter_code
_entity_poly.pdbx_strand_id
1 'polypeptide(L)'
;MRIGLIDADLMDNGTRHPNLALMKLAGYYKSNGHEVTLIYNNYKEVKKYDKVFISKVFSFTNVPKWVIELEHVKIGGTGFFPDGGEDLSPEIEHHMPYYDLYKEYVEEQLYLGKRRSRFADYLDYSIGFTTRGCFRKCSFCVNKKYDRVFRHSPVSEFLDDKRPFVYLWDDNILAFENWEEVLNDIEATGKQFQFRQGIDIRLMTDKKAKRFNNAKYHGDFIFAFDHIQDRELIIEKVQLWRRYSTKICKMYVISGYESQDAEDIRVVFERIKILMKYGSLPYIMRYEDYKKSKYRGMYVQLARWCNQPNFFKKKSFREFCVANQEYHSNKETNCAAYQAMLDFEKDYPEIAAEYFDLKFEEENMYKFQYGFGRRYANKHLCNTCIKKNITWESIKDSEVDEKEVLKLYFTKQIDLQCCNYENSICNNIDLYSKYIVDLLLRTNIEDIIDSISKSDDLEDVLTREGLKLQDHNEALFTLIEFLNKDSGRMYTLKEISIGIGKDYDDKSLKDIEENLKFAALLDLVQITGTRSKAKVILSNLGKVYSSCSNDEKEKLILRLLFRIPKVQQEFIKENVKNVNKYVNIPKILGYRGSNSENMVILIQKNI
;
A
#
# COMPACT_ATOMS: atom_id res chain seq x y z
N MET A 1 -20.64 -43.21 -10.27
CA MET A 1 -19.35 -43.43 -9.59
C MET A 1 -19.31 -42.61 -8.32
N ARG A 2 -18.68 -43.14 -7.28
CA ARG A 2 -18.29 -42.45 -6.05
C ARG A 2 -16.87 -41.92 -6.23
N ILE A 3 -16.72 -40.60 -6.17
CA ILE A 3 -15.47 -39.89 -6.36
C ILE A 3 -14.98 -39.37 -5.01
N GLY A 4 -13.80 -39.80 -4.60
CA GLY A 4 -13.12 -39.31 -3.40
C GLY A 4 -12.11 -38.23 -3.75
N LEU A 5 -12.08 -37.12 -3.00
CA LEU A 5 -11.10 -36.06 -3.17
C LEU A 5 -10.29 -35.90 -1.89
N ILE A 6 -8.97 -35.84 -1.98
CA ILE A 6 -8.07 -35.63 -0.84
C ILE A 6 -7.23 -34.39 -1.08
N ASP A 7 -7.37 -33.42 -0.19
CA ASP A 7 -6.41 -32.35 0.00
C ASP A 7 -5.34 -32.85 0.97
N ALA A 8 -4.17 -33.21 0.44
CA ALA A 8 -3.11 -33.81 1.24
C ALA A 8 -2.60 -32.85 2.32
N ASP A 9 -2.53 -31.56 2.01
CA ASP A 9 -2.06 -30.55 2.95
C ASP A 9 -3.11 -30.26 4.04
N LEU A 10 -4.40 -30.46 3.72
CA LEU A 10 -5.45 -30.47 4.74
C LEU A 10 -5.26 -31.61 5.75
N MET A 11 -4.97 -32.81 5.25
CA MET A 11 -4.74 -34.02 6.05
C MET A 11 -3.48 -33.93 6.93
N ASP A 12 -2.53 -33.04 6.58
CA ASP A 12 -1.28 -32.82 7.30
C ASP A 12 -1.22 -31.43 7.94
N ASN A 13 -1.98 -31.25 9.03
CA ASN A 13 -2.05 -30.05 9.87
C ASN A 13 -2.83 -28.84 9.30
N GLY A 14 -3.45 -28.97 8.14
CA GLY A 14 -4.44 -28.02 7.64
C GLY A 14 -3.85 -26.74 7.06
N THR A 15 -4.29 -26.35 5.86
CA THR A 15 -3.91 -25.08 5.24
C THR A 15 -4.96 -24.00 5.49
N ARG A 16 -4.58 -22.74 5.23
CA ARG A 16 -5.52 -21.62 5.26
C ARG A 16 -6.35 -21.51 3.96
N HIS A 17 -5.93 -22.17 2.88
CA HIS A 17 -6.49 -21.98 1.54
C HIS A 17 -7.09 -23.30 1.03
N PRO A 18 -8.32 -23.31 0.47
CA PRO A 18 -8.86 -24.50 -0.17
C PRO A 18 -8.05 -24.87 -1.41
N ASN A 19 -8.12 -26.12 -1.88
CA ASN A 19 -7.42 -26.56 -3.08
C ASN A 19 -8.30 -26.36 -4.33
N LEU A 20 -7.97 -25.37 -5.16
CA LEU A 20 -8.77 -25.00 -6.33
C LEU A 20 -8.92 -26.15 -7.34
N ALA A 21 -7.86 -26.94 -7.57
CA ALA A 21 -7.91 -28.07 -8.51
C ALA A 21 -8.93 -29.12 -8.06
N LEU A 22 -8.98 -29.43 -6.75
CA LEU A 22 -9.99 -30.33 -6.20
C LEU A 22 -11.41 -29.74 -6.28
N MET A 23 -11.56 -28.43 -6.08
CA MET A 23 -12.87 -27.78 -6.23
C MET A 23 -13.38 -27.82 -7.66
N LYS A 24 -12.51 -27.62 -8.66
CA LYS A 24 -12.84 -27.75 -10.09
C LYS A 24 -13.21 -29.19 -10.46
N LEU A 25 -12.42 -30.17 -9.99
CA LEU A 25 -12.75 -31.60 -10.10
C LEU A 25 -14.12 -31.91 -9.48
N ALA A 26 -14.39 -31.39 -8.29
CA ALA A 26 -15.68 -31.60 -7.62
C ALA A 26 -16.85 -31.03 -8.41
N GLY A 27 -16.71 -29.82 -8.97
CA GLY A 27 -17.72 -29.19 -9.81
C GLY A 27 -18.03 -30.06 -11.04
N TYR A 28 -16.98 -30.43 -11.78
CA TYR A 28 -17.11 -31.23 -13.01
C TYR A 28 -17.73 -32.61 -12.75
N TYR A 29 -17.25 -33.35 -11.75
CA TYR A 29 -17.79 -34.69 -11.49
C TYR A 29 -19.23 -34.61 -10.97
N LYS A 30 -19.59 -33.61 -10.16
CA LYS A 30 -20.97 -33.39 -9.73
C LYS A 30 -21.91 -33.03 -10.88
N SER A 31 -21.48 -32.14 -11.79
CA SER A 31 -22.31 -31.76 -12.95
C SER A 31 -22.61 -32.94 -13.88
N ASN A 32 -21.74 -33.95 -13.88
CA ASN A 32 -21.90 -35.21 -14.61
C ASN A 32 -22.66 -36.30 -13.81
N GLY A 33 -23.31 -35.95 -12.71
CA GLY A 33 -24.15 -36.86 -11.92
C GLY A 33 -23.38 -37.86 -11.05
N HIS A 34 -22.10 -37.60 -10.76
CA HIS A 34 -21.33 -38.43 -9.84
C HIS A 34 -21.47 -37.94 -8.38
N GLU A 35 -21.35 -38.89 -7.45
CA GLU A 35 -21.27 -38.58 -6.03
C GLU A 35 -19.83 -38.17 -5.71
N VAL A 36 -19.63 -36.99 -5.13
CA VAL A 36 -18.31 -36.44 -4.82
C VAL A 36 -18.22 -36.10 -3.34
N THR A 37 -17.19 -36.61 -2.68
CA THR A 37 -16.94 -36.41 -1.25
C THR A 37 -15.49 -36.01 -0.99
N LEU A 38 -15.28 -35.05 -0.10
CA LEU A 38 -13.95 -34.75 0.45
C LEU A 38 -13.61 -35.80 1.52
N ILE A 39 -12.47 -36.47 1.37
CA ILE A 39 -11.91 -37.39 2.36
C ILE A 39 -10.92 -36.59 3.21
N TYR A 40 -11.29 -36.30 4.45
CA TYR A 40 -10.48 -35.48 5.37
C TYR A 40 -10.24 -36.10 6.75
N ASN A 41 -10.78 -37.31 7.01
CA ASN A 41 -10.63 -38.00 8.30
C ASN A 41 -9.49 -39.04 8.28
N ASN A 42 -9.48 -39.92 7.27
CA ASN A 42 -8.52 -41.02 7.20
C ASN A 42 -8.29 -41.51 5.76
N TYR A 43 -7.03 -41.74 5.41
CA TYR A 43 -6.64 -42.35 4.13
C TYR A 43 -7.24 -43.73 3.88
N LYS A 44 -7.64 -44.50 4.91
CA LYS A 44 -8.32 -45.80 4.72
C LYS A 44 -9.63 -45.71 3.93
N GLU A 45 -10.26 -44.53 3.90
CA GLU A 45 -11.54 -44.33 3.22
C GLU A 45 -11.45 -44.38 1.70
N VAL A 46 -10.25 -44.23 1.12
CA VAL A 46 -10.03 -44.31 -0.35
C VAL A 46 -10.56 -45.60 -0.97
N LYS A 47 -10.66 -46.69 -0.19
CA LYS A 47 -11.18 -47.99 -0.64
C LYS A 47 -12.70 -47.99 -0.87
N LYS A 48 -13.42 -46.98 -0.38
CA LYS A 48 -14.88 -46.84 -0.52
C LYS A 48 -15.29 -46.20 -1.85
N TYR A 49 -14.35 -45.66 -2.62
CA TYR A 49 -14.61 -44.83 -3.80
C TYR A 49 -14.15 -45.55 -5.07
N ASP A 50 -14.87 -45.34 -6.16
CA ASP A 50 -14.57 -45.93 -7.46
C ASP A 50 -13.37 -45.23 -8.12
N LYS A 51 -13.15 -43.95 -7.78
CA LYS A 51 -12.02 -43.14 -8.23
C LYS A 51 -11.64 -42.12 -7.17
N VAL A 52 -10.35 -41.89 -6.98
CA VAL A 52 -9.84 -40.93 -5.99
C VAL A 52 -8.85 -39.97 -6.63
N PHE A 53 -8.94 -38.69 -6.28
CA PHE A 53 -7.95 -37.68 -6.65
C PHE A 53 -7.28 -37.11 -5.41
N ILE A 54 -5.94 -37.02 -5.44
CA ILE A 54 -5.15 -36.45 -4.35
C ILE A 54 -4.36 -35.27 -4.89
N SER A 55 -4.57 -34.10 -4.30
CA SER A 55 -3.79 -32.90 -4.61
C SER A 55 -2.88 -32.57 -3.44
N LYS A 56 -1.60 -32.33 -3.73
CA LYS A 56 -0.56 -31.99 -2.74
C LYS A 56 0.24 -30.78 -3.23
N VAL A 57 0.31 -29.72 -2.43
CA VAL A 57 0.99 -28.46 -2.77
C VAL A 57 2.39 -28.42 -2.19
N PHE A 58 2.58 -28.81 -0.92
CA PHE A 58 3.88 -28.70 -0.26
C PHE A 58 4.65 -30.01 -0.31
N SER A 59 5.93 -29.98 -0.69
CA SER A 59 6.77 -31.18 -0.80
C SER A 59 6.93 -31.94 0.52
N PHE A 60 6.92 -31.21 1.65
CA PHE A 60 7.03 -31.78 3.00
C PHE A 60 5.75 -32.46 3.52
N THR A 61 4.60 -32.30 2.85
CA THR A 61 3.34 -32.91 3.25
C THR A 61 3.40 -34.43 3.09
N ASN A 62 3.04 -35.17 4.13
CA ASN A 62 3.16 -36.63 4.13
C ASN A 62 1.90 -37.30 3.57
N VAL A 63 2.08 -38.18 2.58
CA VAL A 63 1.01 -39.02 2.03
C VAL A 63 1.48 -40.48 2.07
N PRO A 64 0.69 -41.42 2.62
CA PRO A 64 1.12 -42.83 2.70
C PRO A 64 1.33 -43.44 1.31
N LYS A 65 2.48 -44.09 1.09
CA LYS A 65 2.85 -44.70 -0.20
C LYS A 65 1.80 -45.66 -0.74
N TRP A 66 1.27 -46.52 0.13
CA TRP A 66 0.25 -47.51 -0.24
C TRP A 66 -1.03 -46.88 -0.83
N VAL A 67 -1.33 -45.62 -0.52
CA VAL A 67 -2.48 -44.91 -1.10
C VAL A 67 -2.18 -44.50 -2.53
N ILE A 68 -0.98 -43.98 -2.76
CA ILE A 68 -0.55 -43.45 -4.06
C ILE A 68 -0.42 -44.58 -5.10
N GLU A 69 -0.12 -45.79 -4.65
CA GLU A 69 0.06 -46.98 -5.48
C GLU A 69 -1.25 -47.66 -5.92
N LEU A 70 -2.42 -47.18 -5.46
CA LEU A 70 -3.71 -47.77 -5.84
C LEU A 70 -4.11 -47.36 -7.26
N GLU A 71 -4.56 -48.33 -8.06
CA GLU A 71 -4.91 -48.11 -9.48
C GLU A 71 -6.00 -47.06 -9.71
N HIS A 72 -6.95 -46.94 -8.78
CA HIS A 72 -8.06 -45.98 -8.87
C HIS A 72 -7.71 -44.59 -8.32
N VAL A 73 -6.46 -44.36 -7.89
CA VAL A 73 -5.97 -43.09 -7.36
C VAL A 73 -5.21 -42.31 -8.45
N LYS A 74 -5.56 -41.03 -8.62
CA LYS A 74 -4.81 -40.06 -9.41
C LYS A 74 -4.20 -39.01 -8.49
N ILE A 75 -2.93 -38.67 -8.71
CA ILE A 75 -2.20 -37.68 -7.91
C ILE A 75 -1.85 -36.46 -8.76
N GLY A 76 -1.75 -35.29 -8.12
CA GLY A 76 -1.33 -34.05 -8.77
C GLY A 76 -0.89 -32.98 -7.80
N GLY A 77 -0.26 -31.92 -8.32
CA GLY A 77 0.17 -30.77 -7.54
C GLY A 77 1.67 -30.71 -7.26
N THR A 78 2.12 -29.52 -6.87
CA THR A 78 3.53 -29.14 -6.76
C THR A 78 4.32 -29.90 -5.69
N GLY A 79 3.62 -30.50 -4.73
CA GLY A 79 4.23 -31.32 -3.69
C GLY A 79 4.53 -32.75 -4.11
N PHE A 80 3.95 -33.22 -5.21
CA PHE A 80 4.35 -34.47 -5.89
C PHE A 80 5.30 -34.20 -7.05
N PHE A 81 5.03 -33.17 -7.84
CA PHE A 81 5.77 -32.86 -9.07
C PHE A 81 6.30 -31.42 -9.02
N PRO A 82 7.62 -31.19 -9.11
CA PRO A 82 8.20 -29.84 -8.98
C PRO A 82 7.65 -28.79 -9.97
N ASP A 83 7.17 -29.22 -11.14
CA ASP A 83 6.55 -28.39 -12.17
C ASP A 83 5.02 -28.36 -12.12
N GLY A 84 4.41 -29.06 -11.15
CA GLY A 84 2.97 -29.19 -10.97
C GLY A 84 2.37 -30.47 -11.57
N GLY A 85 3.10 -31.24 -12.39
CA GLY A 85 2.64 -32.50 -12.97
C GLY A 85 1.74 -32.31 -14.19
N GLU A 86 0.89 -33.29 -14.49
CA GLU A 86 -0.07 -33.21 -15.60
C GLU A 86 -1.11 -32.12 -15.35
N ASP A 87 -1.46 -31.36 -16.39
CA ASP A 87 -2.53 -30.37 -16.30
C ASP A 87 -3.91 -31.06 -16.28
N LEU A 88 -4.89 -30.42 -15.62
CA LEU A 88 -6.27 -30.87 -15.72
C LEU A 88 -6.75 -30.73 -17.18
N SER A 89 -7.66 -31.61 -17.61
CA SER A 89 -8.25 -31.47 -18.93
C SER A 89 -8.99 -30.11 -19.04
N PRO A 90 -9.07 -29.49 -20.23
CA PRO A 90 -9.67 -28.16 -20.37
C PRO A 90 -11.10 -28.07 -19.82
N GLU A 91 -11.89 -29.14 -19.90
CA GLU A 91 -13.27 -29.18 -19.39
C GLU A 91 -13.35 -29.15 -17.86
N ILE A 92 -12.30 -29.63 -17.18
CA ILE A 92 -12.17 -29.58 -15.72
C ILE A 92 -11.48 -28.28 -15.31
N GLU A 93 -10.40 -27.91 -15.99
CA GLU A 93 -9.65 -26.68 -15.69
C GLU A 93 -10.53 -25.43 -15.84
N HIS A 94 -11.45 -25.39 -16.81
CA HIS A 94 -12.37 -24.25 -16.98
C HIS A 94 -13.76 -24.48 -16.36
N HIS A 95 -13.87 -25.42 -15.43
CA HIS A 95 -15.13 -25.70 -14.73
C HIS A 95 -15.32 -24.80 -13.50
N MET A 96 -16.56 -24.41 -13.21
CA MET A 96 -16.93 -23.68 -12.00
C MET A 96 -16.53 -24.48 -10.75
N PRO A 97 -15.73 -23.91 -9.82
CA PRO A 97 -15.38 -24.60 -8.58
C PRO A 97 -16.60 -24.96 -7.73
N TYR A 98 -16.65 -26.18 -7.19
CA TYR A 98 -17.66 -26.53 -6.18
C TYR A 98 -17.27 -25.99 -4.81
N TYR A 99 -17.79 -24.79 -4.52
CA TYR A 99 -17.47 -24.00 -3.34
C TYR A 99 -17.87 -24.61 -1.98
N ASP A 100 -18.77 -25.60 -1.98
CA ASP A 100 -19.19 -26.32 -0.77
C ASP A 100 -18.38 -27.59 -0.49
N LEU A 101 -17.32 -27.88 -1.27
CA LEU A 101 -16.50 -29.10 -1.11
C LEU A 101 -15.96 -29.27 0.32
N TYR A 102 -15.58 -28.16 0.98
CA TYR A 102 -14.99 -28.16 2.31
C TYR A 102 -15.99 -27.82 3.43
N LYS A 103 -17.28 -27.69 3.12
CA LYS A 103 -18.28 -27.15 4.06
C LYS A 103 -18.37 -27.99 5.34
N GLU A 104 -18.49 -29.31 5.21
CA GLU A 104 -18.59 -30.24 6.35
C GLU A 104 -17.36 -30.16 7.26
N TYR A 105 -16.16 -30.18 6.67
CA TYR A 105 -14.91 -30.00 7.42
C TYR A 105 -14.89 -28.67 8.18
N VAL A 106 -15.26 -27.57 7.52
CA VAL A 106 -15.26 -26.24 8.16
C VAL A 106 -16.28 -26.19 9.30
N GLU A 107 -17.49 -26.71 9.10
CA GLU A 107 -18.52 -26.77 10.14
C GLU A 107 -18.06 -27.58 11.37
N GLU A 108 -17.38 -28.70 11.15
CA GLU A 108 -16.78 -29.50 12.22
C GLU A 108 -15.69 -28.71 12.98
N GLN A 109 -14.79 -28.02 12.27
CA GLN A 109 -13.75 -27.22 12.92
C GLN A 109 -14.33 -26.04 13.71
N LEU A 110 -15.41 -25.42 13.23
CA LEU A 110 -16.13 -24.37 13.96
C LEU A 110 -16.78 -24.93 15.23
N TYR A 111 -17.40 -26.10 15.14
CA TYR A 111 -17.96 -26.80 16.31
C TYR A 111 -16.88 -27.11 17.36
N LEU A 112 -15.66 -27.46 16.92
CA LEU A 112 -14.48 -27.64 17.78
C LEU A 112 -13.87 -26.32 18.32
N GLY A 113 -14.53 -25.18 18.11
CA GLY A 113 -14.15 -23.88 18.67
C GLY A 113 -13.08 -23.13 17.86
N LYS A 114 -12.73 -23.57 16.64
CA LYS A 114 -11.85 -22.78 15.76
C LYS A 114 -12.59 -21.53 15.28
N ARG A 115 -11.87 -20.41 15.12
CA ARG A 115 -12.45 -19.14 14.68
C ARG A 115 -12.79 -19.19 13.19
N ARG A 116 -14.00 -18.74 12.81
CA ARG A 116 -14.44 -18.55 11.40
C ARG A 116 -13.44 -17.80 10.53
N SER A 117 -12.77 -16.78 11.08
CA SER A 117 -11.78 -16.00 10.34
C SER A 117 -10.59 -16.82 9.82
N ARG A 118 -10.31 -17.99 10.41
CA ARG A 118 -9.31 -18.94 9.90
C ARG A 118 -9.75 -19.60 8.59
N PHE A 119 -11.06 -19.73 8.38
CA PHE A 119 -11.66 -20.39 7.22
C PHE A 119 -12.30 -19.41 6.23
N ALA A 120 -12.04 -18.10 6.36
CA ALA A 120 -12.59 -17.10 5.45
C ALA A 120 -12.30 -17.43 3.99
N ASP A 121 -11.10 -17.92 3.67
CA ASP A 121 -10.70 -18.25 2.30
C ASP A 121 -11.52 -19.43 1.74
N TYR A 122 -12.01 -20.34 2.59
CA TYR A 122 -12.92 -21.43 2.20
C TYR A 122 -14.37 -20.94 1.99
N LEU A 123 -14.81 -19.92 2.72
CA LEU A 123 -16.22 -19.53 2.84
C LEU A 123 -16.60 -18.28 2.04
N ASP A 124 -15.68 -17.32 1.90
CA ASP A 124 -16.03 -15.94 1.52
C ASP A 124 -15.58 -15.55 0.11
N TYR A 125 -14.81 -16.39 -0.57
CA TYR A 125 -14.13 -16.03 -1.81
C TYR A 125 -14.53 -16.90 -2.99
N SER A 126 -14.82 -16.24 -4.11
CA SER A 126 -14.75 -16.81 -5.44
C SER A 126 -13.27 -16.87 -5.86
N ILE A 127 -12.72 -18.05 -6.12
CA ILE A 127 -11.27 -18.27 -6.29
C ILE A 127 -10.99 -18.70 -7.73
N GLY A 128 -10.02 -18.04 -8.37
CA GLY A 128 -9.63 -18.40 -9.73
C GLY A 128 -8.32 -17.75 -10.17
N PHE A 129 -7.94 -18.06 -11.40
CA PHE A 129 -6.84 -17.43 -12.11
C PHE A 129 -7.43 -16.66 -13.28
N THR A 130 -7.22 -15.34 -13.35
CA THR A 130 -7.56 -14.59 -14.57
C THR A 130 -6.47 -14.70 -15.63
N THR A 131 -5.24 -14.92 -15.19
CA THR A 131 -4.03 -15.10 -15.99
C THR A 131 -3.16 -16.20 -15.38
N ARG A 132 -2.34 -16.83 -16.22
CA ARG A 132 -1.33 -17.82 -15.82
C ARG A 132 0.02 -17.48 -16.44
N GLY A 133 1.07 -17.96 -15.78
CA GLY A 133 2.45 -17.88 -16.24
C GLY A 133 3.21 -16.64 -15.76
N CYS A 134 4.53 -16.71 -15.86
CA CYS A 134 5.45 -15.64 -15.46
C CYS A 134 6.77 -15.77 -16.21
N PHE A 135 7.29 -14.67 -16.76
CA PHE A 135 8.55 -14.67 -17.51
C PHE A 135 9.80 -14.71 -16.62
N ARG A 136 9.68 -14.46 -15.30
CA ARG A 136 10.83 -14.30 -14.42
C ARG A 136 11.62 -15.59 -14.17
N LYS A 137 10.96 -16.75 -14.27
CA LYS A 137 11.55 -18.08 -14.01
C LYS A 137 12.36 -18.18 -12.71
N CYS A 138 11.97 -17.44 -11.66
CA CYS A 138 12.69 -17.40 -10.39
C CYS A 138 13.00 -18.82 -9.88
N SER A 139 14.25 -19.09 -9.52
CA SER A 139 14.72 -20.44 -9.19
C SER A 139 13.94 -21.08 -8.04
N PHE A 140 13.52 -20.30 -7.03
CA PHE A 140 12.69 -20.73 -5.91
C PHE A 140 11.20 -20.96 -6.24
N CYS A 141 10.71 -20.43 -7.37
CA CYS A 141 9.30 -20.47 -7.72
C CYS A 141 8.91 -21.81 -8.35
N VAL A 142 7.75 -22.35 -7.98
CA VAL A 142 7.19 -23.58 -8.55
C VAL A 142 6.64 -23.40 -9.98
N ASN A 143 6.34 -22.17 -10.40
CA ASN A 143 5.87 -21.90 -11.76
C ASN A 143 7.05 -22.00 -12.74
N LYS A 144 7.28 -23.20 -13.27
CA LYS A 144 8.32 -23.50 -14.25
C LYS A 144 7.80 -23.72 -15.66
N LYS A 145 6.53 -24.10 -15.80
CA LYS A 145 5.90 -24.48 -17.08
C LYS A 145 5.88 -23.35 -18.10
N TYR A 146 5.50 -22.14 -17.69
CA TYR A 146 5.22 -21.03 -18.60
C TYR A 146 6.31 -19.96 -18.51
N ASP A 147 6.71 -19.39 -19.64
CA ASP A 147 7.74 -18.34 -19.79
C ASP A 147 7.16 -16.97 -20.18
N ARG A 148 5.84 -16.88 -20.28
CA ARG A 148 5.08 -15.67 -20.54
C ARG A 148 3.77 -15.69 -19.77
N VAL A 149 3.16 -14.53 -19.62
CA VAL A 149 1.83 -14.40 -19.03
C VAL A 149 0.78 -14.43 -20.14
N PHE A 150 -0.30 -15.18 -19.92
CA PHE A 150 -1.41 -15.27 -20.86
C PHE A 150 -2.75 -15.27 -20.12
N ARG A 151 -3.81 -14.89 -20.83
CA ARG A 151 -5.18 -14.93 -20.30
C ARG A 151 -5.56 -16.38 -20.02
N HIS A 152 -6.12 -16.63 -18.84
CA HIS A 152 -6.58 -17.96 -18.44
C HIS A 152 -8.10 -18.03 -18.44
N SER A 153 -8.76 -17.25 -17.59
CA SER A 153 -10.22 -17.28 -17.47
C SER A 153 -10.82 -15.87 -17.30
N PRO A 154 -12.08 -15.63 -17.71
CA PRO A 154 -12.85 -14.50 -17.21
C PRO A 154 -13.26 -14.70 -15.76
N VAL A 155 -13.44 -13.61 -15.01
CA VAL A 155 -13.89 -13.68 -13.61
C VAL A 155 -15.25 -14.38 -13.50
N SER A 156 -16.12 -14.20 -14.48
CA SER A 156 -17.44 -14.84 -14.55
C SER A 156 -17.39 -16.37 -14.58
N GLU A 157 -16.26 -16.99 -14.98
CA GLU A 157 -16.10 -18.44 -15.01
C GLU A 157 -16.15 -19.07 -13.62
N PHE A 158 -15.67 -18.35 -12.60
CA PHE A 158 -15.55 -18.84 -11.23
C PHE A 158 -16.29 -17.97 -10.21
N LEU A 159 -17.10 -17.01 -10.65
CA LEU A 159 -17.83 -16.09 -9.78
C LEU A 159 -19.05 -16.77 -9.14
N ASP A 160 -19.04 -16.87 -7.81
CA ASP A 160 -20.21 -17.20 -7.00
C ASP A 160 -20.80 -15.92 -6.37
N ASP A 161 -22.06 -15.63 -6.70
CA ASP A 161 -22.75 -14.43 -6.23
C ASP A 161 -22.93 -14.40 -4.70
N LYS A 162 -23.01 -15.57 -4.06
CA LYS A 162 -23.17 -15.67 -2.60
C LYS A 162 -21.91 -15.25 -1.85
N ARG A 163 -20.77 -15.19 -2.53
CA ARG A 163 -19.48 -14.91 -1.91
C ARG A 163 -19.15 -13.42 -1.97
N PRO A 164 -18.79 -12.77 -0.86
CA PRO A 164 -18.55 -11.33 -0.83
C PRO A 164 -17.29 -10.87 -1.58
N PHE A 165 -16.32 -11.76 -1.80
CA PHE A 165 -15.00 -11.40 -2.32
C PHE A 165 -14.55 -12.27 -3.50
N VAL A 166 -13.56 -11.76 -4.25
CA VAL A 166 -12.86 -12.49 -5.31
C VAL A 166 -11.38 -12.67 -4.92
N TYR A 167 -10.85 -13.88 -5.00
CA TYR A 167 -9.46 -14.19 -4.74
C TYR A 167 -8.76 -14.65 -6.02
N LEU A 168 -7.74 -13.92 -6.42
CA LEU A 168 -7.01 -14.14 -7.66
C LEU A 168 -5.64 -14.73 -7.36
N TRP A 169 -5.37 -15.89 -7.95
CA TRP A 169 -4.11 -16.62 -7.76
C TRP A 169 -3.09 -16.39 -8.86
N ASP A 170 -3.39 -15.48 -9.79
CA ASP A 170 -2.56 -15.02 -10.89
C ASP A 170 -1.06 -14.95 -10.54
N ASP A 171 -0.25 -15.61 -11.36
CA ASP A 171 1.18 -15.75 -11.14
C ASP A 171 1.93 -14.40 -11.19
N ASN A 172 1.58 -13.53 -12.15
CA ASN A 172 2.14 -12.19 -12.27
C ASN A 172 1.22 -11.26 -13.10
N ILE A 173 0.18 -10.73 -12.47
CA ILE A 173 -0.84 -9.91 -13.16
C ILE A 173 -0.25 -8.69 -13.90
N LEU A 174 0.77 -8.03 -13.35
CA LEU A 174 1.33 -6.82 -13.96
C LEU A 174 2.20 -7.07 -15.20
N ALA A 175 2.52 -8.33 -15.47
CA ALA A 175 3.21 -8.77 -16.66
C ALA A 175 2.26 -9.15 -17.80
N PHE A 176 0.94 -9.22 -17.54
CA PHE A 176 -0.04 -9.36 -18.61
C PHE A 176 -0.26 -8.02 -19.31
N GLU A 177 -0.15 -7.97 -20.63
CA GLU A 177 -0.28 -6.73 -21.41
C GLU A 177 -1.66 -6.09 -21.22
N ASN A 178 -2.72 -6.91 -21.18
CA ASN A 178 -4.10 -6.50 -20.97
C ASN A 178 -4.54 -6.57 -19.49
N TRP A 179 -3.63 -6.32 -18.53
CA TRP A 179 -3.95 -6.31 -17.08
C TRP A 179 -5.12 -5.39 -16.72
N GLU A 180 -5.36 -4.32 -17.50
CA GLU A 180 -6.45 -3.39 -17.26
C GLU A 180 -7.83 -4.00 -17.58
N GLU A 181 -7.90 -4.89 -18.57
CA GLU A 181 -9.13 -5.64 -18.88
C GLU A 181 -9.48 -6.60 -17.74
N VAL A 182 -8.48 -7.24 -17.13
CA VAL A 182 -8.68 -8.07 -15.94
C VAL A 182 -9.28 -7.24 -14.80
N LEU A 183 -8.76 -6.03 -14.55
CA LEU A 183 -9.34 -5.14 -13.55
C LEU A 183 -10.77 -4.73 -13.89
N ASN A 184 -11.06 -4.41 -15.16
CA ASN A 184 -12.41 -4.07 -15.60
C ASN A 184 -13.39 -5.23 -15.33
N ASP A 185 -12.99 -6.48 -15.62
CA ASP A 185 -13.82 -7.67 -15.36
C ASP A 185 -14.12 -7.83 -13.88
N ILE A 186 -13.13 -7.60 -13.01
CA ILE A 186 -13.30 -7.69 -11.56
C ILE A 186 -14.21 -6.56 -11.06
N GLU A 187 -13.97 -5.33 -11.51
CA GLU A 187 -14.74 -4.15 -11.11
C GLU A 187 -16.21 -4.26 -11.55
N ALA A 188 -16.48 -4.86 -12.71
CA ALA A 188 -17.83 -5.13 -13.20
C ALA A 188 -18.65 -6.03 -12.26
N THR A 189 -17.99 -6.90 -11.47
CA THR A 189 -18.69 -7.72 -10.45
C THR A 189 -19.19 -6.89 -9.26
N GLY A 190 -18.65 -5.69 -9.05
CA GLY A 190 -18.92 -4.85 -7.88
C GLY A 190 -18.32 -5.36 -6.56
N LYS A 191 -17.74 -6.56 -6.53
CA LYS A 191 -17.15 -7.22 -5.35
C LYS A 191 -15.75 -6.67 -5.06
N GLN A 192 -15.30 -6.81 -3.81
CA GLN A 192 -13.90 -6.53 -3.48
C GLN A 192 -13.04 -7.74 -3.84
N PHE A 193 -11.76 -7.50 -4.13
CA PHE A 193 -10.86 -8.57 -4.57
C PHE A 193 -9.46 -8.48 -3.99
N GLN A 194 -8.72 -9.58 -4.02
CA GLN A 194 -7.32 -9.62 -3.60
C GLN A 194 -6.48 -10.50 -4.54
N PHE A 195 -5.26 -10.08 -4.86
CA PHE A 195 -4.24 -10.96 -5.43
C PHE A 195 -3.51 -11.69 -4.31
N ARG A 196 -3.47 -13.02 -4.39
CA ARG A 196 -2.85 -13.85 -3.35
C ARG A 196 -1.33 -13.89 -3.47
N GLN A 197 -0.83 -13.90 -4.71
CA GLN A 197 0.60 -13.87 -5.02
C GLN A 197 1.19 -12.48 -4.80
N GLY A 198 2.51 -12.42 -4.63
CA GLY A 198 3.22 -11.14 -4.59
C GLY A 198 3.13 -10.44 -5.94
N ILE A 199 2.63 -9.20 -5.96
CA ILE A 199 2.55 -8.40 -7.17
C ILE A 199 3.96 -7.93 -7.56
N ASP A 200 4.33 -8.00 -8.85
CA ASP A 200 5.66 -7.61 -9.31
C ASP A 200 5.82 -6.08 -9.40
N ILE A 201 6.25 -5.45 -8.31
CA ILE A 201 6.42 -3.99 -8.22
C ILE A 201 7.42 -3.44 -9.24
N ARG A 202 8.36 -4.25 -9.73
CA ARG A 202 9.35 -3.86 -10.75
C ARG A 202 8.66 -3.43 -12.06
N LEU A 203 7.45 -3.94 -12.33
CA LEU A 203 6.63 -3.61 -13.49
C LEU A 203 5.63 -2.48 -13.23
N MET A 204 5.70 -1.83 -12.07
CA MET A 204 4.79 -0.75 -11.69
C MET A 204 5.04 0.50 -12.54
N THR A 205 3.95 1.10 -13.00
CA THR A 205 3.91 2.38 -13.71
C THR A 205 2.91 3.30 -13.02
N ASP A 206 2.92 4.59 -13.36
CA ASP A 206 1.97 5.57 -12.85
C ASP A 206 0.52 5.18 -13.11
N LYS A 207 0.23 4.70 -14.34
CA LYS A 207 -1.09 4.18 -14.71
C LYS A 207 -1.49 3.00 -13.82
N LYS A 208 -0.60 2.02 -13.61
CA LYS A 208 -0.86 0.86 -12.75
C LYS A 208 -1.09 1.29 -11.30
N ALA A 209 -0.23 2.13 -10.75
CA ALA A 209 -0.33 2.60 -9.37
C ALA A 209 -1.62 3.39 -9.13
N LYS A 210 -2.01 4.29 -10.04
CA LYS A 210 -3.28 5.02 -10.00
C LYS A 210 -4.48 4.08 -10.04
N ARG A 211 -4.53 3.14 -11.00
CA ARG A 211 -5.65 2.19 -11.15
C ARG A 211 -5.80 1.30 -9.92
N PHE A 212 -4.73 0.66 -9.46
CA PHE A 212 -4.79 -0.23 -8.30
C PHE A 212 -5.17 0.50 -6.98
N ASN A 213 -4.73 1.74 -6.77
CA ASN A 213 -5.11 2.50 -5.56
C ASN A 213 -6.57 2.95 -5.55
N ASN A 214 -7.23 3.00 -6.72
CA ASN A 214 -8.64 3.35 -6.84
C ASN A 214 -9.55 2.11 -6.91
N ALA A 215 -8.98 0.92 -7.05
CA ALA A 215 -9.72 -0.34 -7.11
C ALA A 215 -10.29 -0.75 -5.72
N LYS A 216 -11.37 -1.54 -5.72
CA LYS A 216 -11.97 -2.13 -4.51
C LYS A 216 -11.13 -3.30 -3.95
N TYR A 217 -9.90 -3.02 -3.57
CA TYR A 217 -8.97 -4.04 -3.11
C TYR A 217 -9.23 -4.44 -1.64
N HIS A 218 -9.35 -5.74 -1.41
CA HIS A 218 -9.53 -6.35 -0.09
C HIS A 218 -8.16 -6.66 0.53
N GLY A 219 -7.93 -6.15 1.75
CA GLY A 219 -6.67 -6.35 2.48
C GLY A 219 -5.54 -5.40 2.04
N ASP A 220 -4.31 -5.91 2.11
CA ASP A 220 -3.08 -5.16 1.81
C ASP A 220 -2.48 -5.60 0.47
N PHE A 221 -1.96 -4.64 -0.30
CA PHE A 221 -1.08 -4.95 -1.42
C PHE A 221 0.25 -5.47 -0.88
N ILE A 222 0.64 -6.66 -1.34
CA ILE A 222 1.94 -7.25 -1.02
C ILE A 222 2.69 -7.45 -2.33
N PHE A 223 3.87 -6.87 -2.43
CA PHE A 223 4.76 -7.02 -3.58
C PHE A 223 5.95 -7.92 -3.22
N ALA A 224 6.89 -8.12 -4.14
CA ALA A 224 8.05 -8.98 -3.92
C ALA A 224 9.38 -8.19 -3.94
N PHE A 225 10.26 -8.47 -2.96
CA PHE A 225 11.66 -8.02 -2.89
C PHE A 225 12.58 -9.23 -2.60
N ASP A 226 12.59 -10.16 -3.54
CA ASP A 226 13.24 -11.46 -3.32
C ASP A 226 14.76 -11.41 -3.43
N HIS A 227 15.32 -10.50 -4.25
CA HIS A 227 16.76 -10.41 -4.52
C HIS A 227 17.29 -9.01 -4.20
N ILE A 228 18.43 -8.93 -3.49
CA ILE A 228 19.06 -7.64 -3.13
C ILE A 228 19.58 -6.88 -4.35
N GLN A 229 19.89 -7.58 -5.43
CA GLN A 229 20.35 -7.03 -6.70
C GLN A 229 19.29 -6.12 -7.34
N ASP A 230 18.00 -6.34 -7.03
CA ASP A 230 16.90 -5.50 -7.51
C ASP A 230 16.74 -4.18 -6.71
N ARG A 231 17.59 -3.91 -5.71
CA ARG A 231 17.39 -2.80 -4.74
C ARG A 231 17.08 -1.45 -5.37
N GLU A 232 17.82 -1.03 -6.39
CA GLU A 232 17.68 0.32 -6.98
C GLU A 232 16.31 0.45 -7.66
N LEU A 233 15.91 -0.59 -8.40
CA LEU A 233 14.62 -0.65 -9.08
C LEU A 233 13.48 -0.73 -8.06
N ILE A 234 13.63 -1.53 -6.99
CA ILE A 234 12.63 -1.62 -5.93
C ILE A 234 12.45 -0.26 -5.24
N ILE A 235 13.54 0.42 -4.90
CA ILE A 235 13.52 1.76 -4.29
C ILE A 235 12.78 2.75 -5.21
N GLU A 236 13.08 2.75 -6.51
CA GLU A 236 12.39 3.60 -7.50
C GLU A 236 10.88 3.31 -7.52
N LYS A 237 10.49 2.03 -7.60
CA LYS A 237 9.08 1.65 -7.76
C LYS A 237 8.26 1.76 -6.47
N VAL A 238 8.88 1.58 -5.30
CA VAL A 238 8.25 1.88 -3.99
C VAL A 238 7.94 3.37 -3.89
N GLN A 239 8.89 4.22 -4.27
CA GLN A 239 8.66 5.68 -4.28
C GLN A 239 7.55 6.05 -5.26
N LEU A 240 7.52 5.46 -6.46
CA LEU A 240 6.43 5.63 -7.42
C LEU A 240 5.08 5.25 -6.80
N TRP A 241 4.97 4.07 -6.20
CA TRP A 241 3.72 3.60 -5.57
C TRP A 241 3.21 4.57 -4.49
N ARG A 242 4.10 5.09 -3.65
CA ARG A 242 3.76 6.03 -2.56
C ARG A 242 3.17 7.35 -3.05
N ARG A 243 3.40 7.75 -4.30
CA ARG A 243 2.76 8.94 -4.90
C ARG A 243 1.24 8.81 -4.98
N TYR A 244 0.76 7.58 -5.17
CA TYR A 244 -0.66 7.25 -5.32
C TYR A 244 -1.28 6.65 -4.06
N SER A 245 -0.48 6.00 -3.21
CA SER A 245 -0.96 5.28 -2.03
C SER A 245 -0.57 5.96 -0.72
N THR A 246 -1.56 6.19 0.14
CA THR A 246 -1.31 6.53 1.55
C THR A 246 -1.17 5.30 2.45
N LYS A 247 -1.50 4.10 1.93
CA LYS A 247 -1.32 2.84 2.63
C LYS A 247 0.15 2.44 2.59
N ILE A 248 0.62 1.86 3.70
CA ILE A 248 1.99 1.35 3.78
C ILE A 248 2.12 0.12 2.89
N CYS A 249 3.14 0.13 2.03
CA CYS A 249 3.48 -0.98 1.15
C CYS A 249 4.03 -2.17 1.96
N LYS A 250 3.62 -3.40 1.63
CA LYS A 250 4.20 -4.63 2.18
C LYS A 250 5.00 -5.35 1.09
N MET A 251 6.11 -5.98 1.48
CA MET A 251 7.00 -6.68 0.55
C MET A 251 7.33 -8.07 1.10
N TYR A 252 7.08 -9.11 0.33
CA TYR A 252 7.66 -10.42 0.59
C TYR A 252 9.19 -10.33 0.47
N VAL A 253 9.88 -10.89 1.46
CA VAL A 253 11.34 -10.98 1.52
C VAL A 253 11.68 -12.43 1.80
N ILE A 254 12.19 -13.14 0.80
CA ILE A 254 12.64 -14.53 0.96
C ILE A 254 13.93 -14.60 1.77
N SER A 255 14.04 -15.58 2.66
CA SER A 255 15.20 -15.83 3.53
C SER A 255 15.55 -17.31 3.53
N GLY A 256 16.84 -17.62 3.69
CA GLY A 256 17.34 -18.99 3.73
C GLY A 256 17.24 -19.73 2.40
N TYR A 257 17.24 -19.01 1.27
CA TYR A 257 17.13 -19.61 -0.07
C TYR A 257 18.50 -19.73 -0.77
N GLU A 258 19.19 -18.61 -1.01
CA GLU A 258 20.48 -18.59 -1.71
C GLU A 258 21.59 -19.25 -0.87
N SER A 259 21.60 -18.95 0.44
CA SER A 259 22.40 -19.65 1.44
C SER A 259 21.61 -19.76 2.76
N GLN A 260 22.19 -20.44 3.75
CA GLN A 260 21.60 -20.63 5.08
C GLN A 260 22.57 -20.25 6.20
N ASP A 261 23.40 -19.24 5.93
CA ASP A 261 24.47 -18.77 6.80
C ASP A 261 24.23 -17.31 7.27
N ALA A 262 25.25 -16.71 7.86
CA ALA A 262 25.17 -15.34 8.36
C ALA A 262 25.06 -14.30 7.25
N GLU A 263 25.57 -14.59 6.05
CA GLU A 263 25.50 -13.67 4.92
C GLU A 263 24.08 -13.55 4.40
N ASP A 264 23.32 -14.65 4.30
CA ASP A 264 21.88 -14.57 3.96
C ASP A 264 21.10 -13.77 5.03
N ILE A 265 21.40 -13.96 6.32
CA ILE A 265 20.79 -13.16 7.41
C ILE A 265 21.14 -11.68 7.26
N ARG A 266 22.40 -11.34 6.97
CA ARG A 266 22.86 -9.96 6.72
C ARG A 266 22.12 -9.34 5.54
N VAL A 267 21.99 -10.06 4.42
CA VAL A 267 21.27 -9.61 3.22
C VAL A 267 19.77 -9.47 3.47
N VAL A 268 19.17 -10.31 4.32
CA VAL A 268 17.78 -10.13 4.78
C VAL A 268 17.65 -8.82 5.57
N PHE A 269 18.56 -8.53 6.51
CA PHE A 269 18.56 -7.26 7.24
C PHE A 269 18.77 -6.06 6.35
N GLU A 270 19.64 -6.15 5.35
CA GLU A 270 19.86 -5.06 4.39
C GLU A 270 18.56 -4.73 3.63
N ARG A 271 17.83 -5.76 3.17
CA ARG A 271 16.51 -5.55 2.57
C ARG A 271 15.53 -4.96 3.57
N ILE A 272 15.53 -5.39 4.83
CA ILE A 272 14.70 -4.79 5.89
C ILE A 272 15.02 -3.31 6.07
N LYS A 273 16.30 -2.93 6.17
CA LYS A 273 16.78 -1.55 6.31
C LYS A 273 16.30 -0.66 5.16
N ILE A 274 16.45 -1.13 3.92
CA ILE A 274 15.91 -0.45 2.73
C ILE A 274 14.40 -0.24 2.86
N LEU A 275 13.65 -1.28 3.24
CA LEU A 275 12.20 -1.18 3.40
C LEU A 275 11.80 -0.22 4.53
N MET A 276 12.51 -0.23 5.65
CA MET A 276 12.31 0.74 6.73
C MET A 276 12.51 2.16 6.22
N LYS A 277 13.65 2.41 5.56
CA LYS A 277 14.00 3.72 5.00
C LYS A 277 12.92 4.28 4.10
N TYR A 278 12.38 3.46 3.20
CA TYR A 278 11.32 3.89 2.27
C TYR A 278 9.89 3.63 2.78
N GLY A 279 9.72 3.45 4.10
CA GLY A 279 8.41 3.40 4.76
C GLY A 279 7.53 2.23 4.33
N SER A 280 8.14 1.07 4.07
CA SER A 280 7.50 -0.20 3.68
C SER A 280 7.73 -1.28 4.74
N LEU A 281 6.89 -2.31 4.77
CA LEU A 281 6.97 -3.40 5.75
C LEU A 281 7.44 -4.70 5.09
N PRO A 282 8.43 -5.39 5.67
CA PRO A 282 8.79 -6.73 5.25
C PRO A 282 7.74 -7.76 5.69
N TYR A 283 7.56 -8.80 4.88
CA TYR A 283 6.97 -10.07 5.24
C TYR A 283 7.98 -11.16 4.91
N ILE A 284 8.67 -11.66 5.94
CA ILE A 284 9.71 -12.67 5.79
C ILE A 284 9.08 -14.01 5.41
N MET A 285 9.47 -14.49 4.24
CA MET A 285 9.18 -15.82 3.70
C MET A 285 10.40 -16.69 3.96
N ARG A 286 10.29 -17.68 4.84
CA ARG A 286 11.39 -18.60 5.12
C ARG A 286 11.34 -19.74 4.12
N TYR A 287 12.38 -19.87 3.30
CA TYR A 287 12.54 -21.03 2.44
C TYR A 287 12.96 -22.23 3.28
N GLU A 288 12.37 -23.40 3.01
CA GLU A 288 12.40 -24.59 3.89
C GLU A 288 13.80 -24.99 4.38
N ASP A 289 14.83 -24.77 3.57
CA ASP A 289 16.22 -25.09 3.91
C ASP A 289 16.79 -24.29 5.09
N TYR A 290 16.13 -23.20 5.52
CA TYR A 290 16.48 -22.49 6.77
C TYR A 290 16.57 -23.43 7.99
N LYS A 291 15.86 -24.56 7.96
CA LYS A 291 15.89 -25.58 9.03
C LYS A 291 17.25 -26.28 9.15
N LYS A 292 18.05 -26.30 8.08
CA LYS A 292 19.41 -26.88 8.03
C LYS A 292 20.47 -25.93 8.63
N SER A 293 20.14 -24.65 8.79
CA SER A 293 21.05 -23.63 9.32
C SER A 293 21.34 -23.84 10.82
N LYS A 294 22.59 -23.62 11.24
CA LYS A 294 22.90 -23.41 12.68
C LYS A 294 22.17 -22.21 13.27
N TYR A 295 21.79 -21.24 12.43
CA TYR A 295 21.03 -20.05 12.79
C TYR A 295 19.52 -20.19 12.53
N ARG A 296 18.98 -21.42 12.51
CA ARG A 296 17.53 -21.67 12.40
C ARG A 296 16.72 -20.79 13.35
N GLY A 297 17.18 -20.61 14.59
CA GLY A 297 16.55 -19.75 15.58
C GLY A 297 16.39 -18.31 15.05
N MET A 298 17.45 -17.75 14.48
CA MET A 298 17.49 -16.38 13.95
C MET A 298 16.45 -16.16 12.84
N TYR A 299 16.37 -17.05 11.86
CA TYR A 299 15.34 -17.01 10.81
C TYR A 299 13.91 -17.01 11.37
N VAL A 300 13.65 -17.84 12.38
CA VAL A 300 12.34 -17.90 13.05
C VAL A 300 12.03 -16.56 13.70
N GLN A 301 12.98 -15.96 14.41
CA GLN A 301 12.74 -14.70 15.12
C GLN A 301 12.59 -13.51 14.18
N LEU A 302 13.38 -13.44 13.10
CA LEU A 302 13.22 -12.44 12.05
C LEU A 302 11.79 -12.44 11.49
N ALA A 303 11.27 -13.62 11.17
CA ALA A 303 9.89 -13.74 10.70
C ALA A 303 8.86 -13.38 11.78
N ARG A 304 9.07 -13.76 13.05
CA ARG A 304 8.16 -13.39 14.15
C ARG A 304 8.11 -11.88 14.39
N TRP A 305 9.24 -11.19 14.28
CA TRP A 305 9.37 -9.74 14.43
C TRP A 305 8.73 -8.99 13.25
N CYS A 306 9.16 -9.32 12.02
CA CYS A 306 8.73 -8.61 10.82
C CYS A 306 7.27 -8.85 10.44
N ASN A 307 6.78 -10.10 10.54
CA ASN A 307 5.45 -10.46 10.04
C ASN A 307 4.32 -9.96 10.97
N GLN A 308 4.68 -9.27 12.05
CA GLN A 308 3.76 -8.60 12.97
C GLN A 308 4.01 -7.08 12.91
N PRO A 309 3.22 -6.33 12.11
CA PRO A 309 3.46 -4.90 11.87
C PRO A 309 3.54 -4.05 13.14
N ASN A 310 2.85 -4.44 14.22
CA ASN A 310 2.88 -3.72 15.49
C ASN A 310 4.23 -3.86 16.21
N PHE A 311 4.91 -5.01 16.09
CA PHE A 311 6.25 -5.19 16.64
C PHE A 311 7.27 -4.48 15.77
N PHE A 312 7.26 -4.76 14.47
CA PHE A 312 8.21 -4.19 13.52
C PHE A 312 8.24 -2.64 13.54
N LYS A 313 7.08 -1.98 13.64
CA LYS A 313 7.02 -0.51 13.66
C LYS A 313 7.52 0.12 14.96
N LYS A 314 7.44 -0.59 16.08
CA LYS A 314 7.62 -0.02 17.42
C LYS A 314 8.89 -0.48 18.13
N LYS A 315 9.51 -1.54 17.64
CA LYS A 315 10.64 -2.20 18.30
C LYS A 315 11.73 -2.49 17.28
N SER A 316 12.97 -2.24 17.65
CA SER A 316 14.11 -2.85 16.97
C SER A 316 14.08 -4.38 17.13
N PHE A 317 14.91 -5.10 16.37
CA PHE A 317 15.02 -6.56 16.54
C PHE A 317 15.47 -6.90 17.97
N ARG A 318 16.44 -6.15 18.51
CA ARG A 318 16.92 -6.31 19.88
C ARG A 318 15.82 -6.10 20.90
N GLU A 319 15.10 -4.98 20.80
CA GLU A 319 13.99 -4.67 21.71
C GLU A 319 12.85 -5.71 21.63
N PHE A 320 12.62 -6.30 20.45
CA PHE A 320 11.68 -7.41 20.31
C PHE A 320 12.17 -8.65 21.09
N CYS A 321 13.43 -9.02 20.95
CA CYS A 321 14.03 -10.17 21.65
C CYS A 321 14.05 -9.97 23.18
N VAL A 322 14.46 -8.80 23.64
CA VAL A 322 14.45 -8.42 25.08
C VAL A 322 13.04 -8.45 25.64
N ALA A 323 12.06 -7.86 24.94
CA ALA A 323 10.66 -7.91 25.38
C ALA A 323 10.13 -9.35 25.49
N ASN A 324 10.49 -10.25 24.57
CA ASN A 324 10.12 -11.66 24.70
C ASN A 324 10.74 -12.31 25.96
N GLN A 325 11.96 -11.92 26.35
CA GLN A 325 12.61 -12.39 27.58
C GLN A 325 11.88 -11.89 28.83
N GLU A 326 11.42 -10.65 28.84
CA GLU A 326 10.66 -10.07 29.95
C GLU A 326 9.35 -10.84 30.22
N TYR A 327 8.69 -11.32 29.17
CA TYR A 327 7.48 -12.15 29.26
C TYR A 327 7.75 -13.65 29.45
N HIS A 328 9.01 -14.08 29.45
CA HIS A 328 9.36 -15.49 29.65
C HIS A 328 9.01 -15.94 31.08
N SER A 329 8.34 -17.08 31.19
CA SER A 329 7.81 -17.58 32.47
C SER A 329 8.91 -18.09 33.39
N ASN A 330 9.96 -18.71 32.84
CA ASN A 330 11.09 -19.21 33.62
C ASN A 330 12.25 -18.20 33.60
N LYS A 331 12.41 -17.44 34.69
CA LYS A 331 13.44 -16.40 34.80
C LYS A 331 14.89 -16.90 34.85
N GLU A 332 15.11 -18.20 35.04
CA GLU A 332 16.45 -18.82 35.07
C GLU A 332 16.98 -19.20 33.68
N THR A 333 16.14 -19.09 32.65
CA THR A 333 16.49 -19.49 31.28
C THR A 333 16.23 -18.39 30.28
N ASN A 334 16.95 -18.43 29.15
CA ASN A 334 16.64 -17.56 28.03
C ASN A 334 15.50 -18.13 27.20
N CYS A 335 14.57 -17.27 26.79
CA CYS A 335 13.57 -17.61 25.79
C CYS A 335 14.23 -17.77 24.42
N ALA A 336 13.58 -18.51 23.52
CA ALA A 336 14.13 -18.82 22.19
C ALA A 336 14.44 -17.56 21.35
N ALA A 337 13.74 -16.44 21.58
CA ALA A 337 14.02 -15.20 20.86
C ALA A 337 15.33 -14.56 21.32
N TYR A 338 15.48 -14.41 22.63
CA TYR A 338 16.64 -13.79 23.25
C TYR A 338 17.90 -14.64 23.05
N GLN A 339 17.80 -15.97 23.22
CA GLN A 339 18.94 -16.86 23.00
C GLN A 339 19.43 -16.79 21.54
N ALA A 340 18.52 -16.84 20.56
CA ALA A 340 18.90 -16.76 19.14
C ALA A 340 19.61 -15.45 18.79
N MET A 341 19.20 -14.34 19.41
CA MET A 341 19.87 -13.05 19.26
C MET A 341 21.28 -13.07 19.86
N LEU A 342 21.43 -13.53 21.11
CA LEU A 342 22.73 -13.60 21.79
C LEU A 342 23.71 -14.53 21.08
N ASP A 343 23.27 -15.70 20.63
CA ASP A 343 24.10 -16.65 19.90
C ASP A 343 24.61 -16.05 18.59
N PHE A 344 23.73 -15.38 17.83
CA PHE A 344 24.12 -14.76 16.58
C PHE A 344 25.06 -13.55 16.78
N GLU A 345 24.76 -12.68 17.75
CA GLU A 345 25.58 -11.51 18.07
C GLU A 345 26.96 -11.88 18.62
N LYS A 346 27.06 -12.99 19.36
CA LYS A 346 28.35 -13.52 19.80
C LYS A 346 29.22 -13.95 18.60
N ASP A 347 28.60 -14.58 17.60
CA ASP A 347 29.30 -15.07 16.41
C ASP A 347 29.62 -13.94 15.41
N TYR A 348 28.75 -12.95 15.26
CA TYR A 348 28.89 -11.81 14.31
C TYR A 348 28.50 -10.47 14.97
N PRO A 349 29.33 -9.95 15.88
CA PRO A 349 29.05 -8.70 16.58
C PRO A 349 28.93 -7.50 15.64
N GLU A 350 29.64 -7.51 14.51
CA GLU A 350 29.58 -6.46 13.49
C GLU A 350 28.21 -6.38 12.79
N ILE A 351 27.61 -7.52 12.45
CA ILE A 351 26.27 -7.58 11.86
C ILE A 351 25.23 -7.13 12.90
N ALA A 352 25.37 -7.59 14.14
CA ALA A 352 24.46 -7.19 15.21
C ALA A 352 24.52 -5.67 15.47
N ALA A 353 25.72 -5.09 15.54
CA ALA A 353 25.93 -3.66 15.74
C ALA A 353 25.33 -2.82 14.60
N GLU A 354 25.37 -3.29 13.36
CA GLU A 354 24.79 -2.57 12.24
C GLU A 354 23.25 -2.64 12.20
N TYR A 355 22.65 -3.78 12.54
CA TYR A 355 21.25 -4.05 12.18
C TYR A 355 20.27 -4.28 13.34
N PHE A 356 20.72 -4.75 14.51
CA PHE A 356 19.78 -5.21 15.56
C PHE A 356 18.99 -4.08 16.22
N ASP A 357 19.55 -2.87 16.20
CA ASP A 357 19.01 -1.70 16.87
C ASP A 357 18.28 -0.74 15.92
N LEU A 358 18.20 -1.06 14.62
CA LEU A 358 17.44 -0.29 13.64
C LEU A 358 15.95 -0.21 14.02
N LYS A 359 15.38 1.00 13.93
CA LYS A 359 13.98 1.28 14.25
C LYS A 359 13.24 1.85 13.06
N PHE A 360 12.10 1.25 12.72
CA PHE A 360 11.29 1.68 11.58
C PHE A 360 10.95 3.19 11.62
N GLU A 361 10.56 3.74 12.77
CA GLU A 361 10.20 5.16 12.88
C GLU A 361 11.41 6.09 12.76
N GLU A 362 12.61 5.62 13.09
CA GLU A 362 13.85 6.40 13.02
C GLU A 362 14.45 6.37 11.62
N GLU A 363 14.45 5.20 10.98
CA GLU A 363 14.98 4.99 9.62
C GLU A 363 14.06 5.54 8.52
N ASN A 364 12.74 5.50 8.73
CA ASN A 364 11.78 5.88 7.70
C ASN A 364 11.88 7.37 7.36
N MET A 365 12.39 7.69 6.18
CA MET A 365 12.60 9.06 5.71
C MET A 365 11.29 9.84 5.48
N TYR A 366 10.14 9.16 5.49
CA TYR A 366 8.81 9.76 5.37
C TYR A 366 8.16 10.03 6.73
N LYS A 367 8.93 10.39 7.77
CA LYS A 367 8.43 10.75 9.12
C LYS A 367 7.27 11.74 9.05
N PHE A 368 7.40 12.74 8.17
CA PHE A 368 6.35 13.66 7.78
C PHE A 368 5.70 13.13 6.50
N GLN A 369 4.83 12.13 6.63
CA GLN A 369 3.97 11.75 5.50
C GLN A 369 3.24 13.01 5.06
N TYR A 370 3.22 13.25 3.75
CA TYR A 370 2.94 14.48 3.00
C TYR A 370 1.84 15.48 3.44
N GLY A 371 1.20 15.37 4.59
CA GLY A 371 0.20 16.30 5.09
C GLY A 371 -1.19 15.90 4.64
N PHE A 372 -2.20 16.35 5.38
CA PHE A 372 -3.59 16.21 4.97
C PHE A 372 -3.82 16.83 3.59
N GLY A 373 -4.52 16.12 2.69
CA GLY A 373 -4.93 16.65 1.38
C GLY A 373 -3.84 16.79 0.32
N ARG A 374 -2.60 16.46 0.63
CA ARG A 374 -1.46 16.50 -0.30
C ARG A 374 -1.18 15.09 -0.83
N ARG A 375 -1.71 14.79 -2.02
CA ARG A 375 -1.20 13.69 -2.85
C ARG A 375 -0.20 14.28 -3.85
N TYR A 376 0.72 13.44 -4.29
CA TYR A 376 1.83 13.82 -5.16
C TYR A 376 1.87 12.93 -6.38
N ALA A 377 0.69 12.61 -6.92
CA ALA A 377 0.57 11.77 -8.10
C ALA A 377 1.47 12.29 -9.24
N ASN A 378 1.55 13.62 -9.37
CA ASN A 378 2.30 14.29 -10.42
C ASN A 378 3.77 14.57 -10.06
N LYS A 379 4.16 14.53 -8.77
CA LYS A 379 5.54 14.82 -8.37
C LYS A 379 6.48 13.74 -8.86
N HIS A 380 7.42 14.07 -9.74
CA HIS A 380 8.41 13.10 -10.18
C HIS A 380 9.53 12.89 -9.13
N LEU A 381 10.22 11.75 -9.25
CA LEU A 381 11.48 11.48 -8.54
C LEU A 381 12.53 12.53 -8.89
N CYS A 382 13.46 12.81 -7.97
CA CYS A 382 14.54 13.78 -8.16
C CYS A 382 15.30 13.59 -9.48
N ASN A 383 15.68 12.35 -9.82
CA ASN A 383 16.38 12.05 -11.08
C ASN A 383 15.59 12.47 -12.32
N THR A 384 14.27 12.37 -12.28
CA THR A 384 13.41 12.83 -13.38
C THR A 384 13.33 14.36 -13.41
N CYS A 385 13.29 15.03 -12.27
CA CYS A 385 13.35 16.49 -12.20
C CYS A 385 14.66 17.03 -12.78
N ILE A 386 15.80 16.39 -12.50
CA ILE A 386 17.11 16.73 -13.08
C ILE A 386 17.05 16.61 -14.60
N LYS A 387 16.61 15.45 -15.11
CA LYS A 387 16.54 15.19 -16.56
C LYS A 387 15.63 16.17 -17.30
N LYS A 388 14.57 16.65 -16.65
CA LYS A 388 13.62 17.63 -17.20
C LYS A 388 14.05 19.10 -16.98
N ASN A 389 15.14 19.35 -16.27
CA ASN A 389 15.57 20.68 -15.79
C ASN A 389 14.48 21.45 -15.01
N ILE A 390 13.74 20.76 -14.14
CA ILE A 390 12.67 21.34 -13.31
C ILE A 390 12.97 21.22 -11.82
N THR A 391 14.25 21.24 -11.46
CA THR A 391 14.65 21.23 -10.05
C THR A 391 14.38 22.60 -9.42
N TRP A 392 14.26 22.65 -8.10
CA TRP A 392 14.10 23.94 -7.42
C TRP A 392 15.31 24.87 -7.62
N GLU A 393 16.51 24.31 -7.77
CA GLU A 393 17.72 25.09 -8.09
C GLU A 393 17.61 25.71 -9.49
N SER A 394 17.29 24.92 -10.53
CA SER A 394 17.08 25.40 -11.91
C SER A 394 16.01 26.50 -11.98
N ILE A 395 14.92 26.35 -11.21
CA ILE A 395 13.84 27.33 -11.14
C ILE A 395 14.35 28.65 -10.55
N LYS A 396 15.08 28.59 -9.43
CA LYS A 396 15.58 29.79 -8.74
C LYS A 396 16.70 30.47 -9.54
N ASP A 397 17.49 29.73 -10.31
CA ASP A 397 18.49 30.29 -11.24
C ASP A 397 17.86 30.85 -12.52
N SER A 398 16.52 30.93 -12.58
CA SER A 398 15.75 31.49 -13.70
C SER A 398 15.96 30.75 -15.03
N GLU A 399 16.31 29.46 -14.98
CA GLU A 399 16.42 28.60 -16.16
C GLU A 399 15.07 28.07 -16.64
N VAL A 400 14.01 28.26 -15.85
CA VAL A 400 12.64 27.83 -16.13
C VAL A 400 11.75 29.07 -16.21
N ASP A 401 10.99 29.18 -17.30
CA ASP A 401 10.02 30.26 -17.49
C ASP A 401 8.98 30.30 -16.35
N GLU A 402 8.64 31.51 -15.88
CA GLU A 402 7.75 31.68 -14.73
C GLU A 402 6.36 31.08 -14.94
N LYS A 403 5.81 31.12 -16.15
CA LYS A 403 4.50 30.48 -16.43
C LYS A 403 4.60 28.97 -16.30
N GLU A 404 5.72 28.38 -16.73
CA GLU A 404 5.98 26.96 -16.51
C GLU A 404 6.18 26.66 -15.01
N VAL A 405 6.86 27.52 -14.25
CA VAL A 405 6.98 27.37 -12.79
C VAL A 405 5.60 27.36 -12.12
N LEU A 406 4.72 28.31 -12.48
CA LEU A 406 3.35 28.38 -11.96
C LEU A 406 2.58 27.10 -12.30
N LYS A 407 2.64 26.64 -13.56
CA LYS A 407 2.01 25.39 -13.98
C LYS A 407 2.54 24.19 -13.18
N LEU A 408 3.86 24.03 -13.06
CA LEU A 408 4.48 22.94 -12.29
C LEU A 408 4.11 22.97 -10.81
N TYR A 409 4.09 24.17 -10.22
CA TYR A 409 3.72 24.37 -8.81
C TYR A 409 2.25 24.04 -8.58
N PHE A 410 1.31 24.62 -9.33
CA PHE A 410 -0.12 24.38 -9.09
C PHE A 410 -0.57 22.97 -9.49
N THR A 411 0.10 22.31 -10.43
CA THR A 411 -0.15 20.90 -10.79
C THR A 411 0.60 19.90 -9.89
N LYS A 412 1.35 20.38 -8.87
CA LYS A 412 2.14 19.55 -7.93
C LYS A 412 3.21 18.67 -8.59
N GLN A 413 3.69 19.04 -9.77
CA GLN A 413 4.86 18.39 -10.39
C GLN A 413 6.17 18.75 -9.66
N ILE A 414 6.18 19.91 -9.02
CA ILE A 414 7.15 20.32 -8.00
C ILE A 414 6.42 20.61 -6.68
N ASP A 415 7.12 20.44 -5.56
CA ASP A 415 6.57 20.76 -4.25
C ASP A 415 7.68 21.08 -3.25
N LEU A 416 7.45 22.05 -2.36
CA LEU A 416 8.42 22.44 -1.35
C LEU A 416 8.73 21.30 -0.38
N GLN A 417 7.76 20.44 -0.05
CA GLN A 417 7.94 19.32 0.88
C GLN A 417 8.91 18.27 0.37
N CYS A 418 9.13 18.16 -0.94
CA CYS A 418 10.12 17.22 -1.43
C CYS A 418 11.53 17.58 -0.93
N CYS A 419 11.77 18.85 -0.58
CA CYS A 419 13.06 19.30 -0.04
C CYS A 419 13.35 18.82 1.38
N ASN A 420 12.35 18.31 2.10
CA ASN A 420 12.51 17.79 3.46
C ASN A 420 12.95 16.31 3.49
N TYR A 421 13.07 15.66 2.33
CA TYR A 421 13.53 14.27 2.27
C TYR A 421 15.04 14.18 2.25
N GLU A 422 15.57 13.20 3.00
CA GLU A 422 17.01 12.91 3.07
C GLU A 422 17.64 12.61 1.70
N ASN A 423 16.86 12.08 0.74
CA ASN A 423 17.33 11.80 -0.61
C ASN A 423 17.01 12.92 -1.63
N SER A 424 16.54 14.07 -1.15
CA SER A 424 16.30 15.24 -2.02
C SER A 424 17.61 15.87 -2.44
N ILE A 425 17.72 16.21 -3.72
CA ILE A 425 18.82 17.03 -4.24
C ILE A 425 18.61 18.52 -3.97
N CYS A 426 17.35 18.93 -3.76
CA CYS A 426 16.97 20.30 -3.45
C CYS A 426 16.82 20.39 -1.94
N ASN A 427 17.70 21.12 -1.26
CA ASN A 427 17.76 21.15 0.21
C ASN A 427 17.58 22.56 0.82
N ASN A 428 17.48 23.61 0.01
CA ASN A 428 17.28 24.99 0.48
C ASN A 428 15.80 25.41 0.50
N ILE A 429 15.00 24.73 1.31
CA ILE A 429 13.55 24.92 1.35
C ILE A 429 13.11 26.35 1.72
N ASP A 430 13.88 27.06 2.55
CA ASP A 430 13.57 28.44 2.95
C ASP A 430 13.71 29.40 1.76
N LEU A 431 14.79 29.26 0.99
CA LEU A 431 14.99 30.00 -0.25
C LEU A 431 13.87 29.76 -1.25
N TYR A 432 13.52 28.49 -1.48
CA TYR A 432 12.48 28.13 -2.46
C TYR A 432 11.09 28.58 -2.03
N SER A 433 10.82 28.56 -0.72
CA SER A 433 9.57 29.08 -0.16
C SER A 433 9.46 30.59 -0.38
N LYS A 434 10.56 31.34 -0.17
CA LYS A 434 10.60 32.77 -0.44
C LYS A 434 10.41 33.08 -1.92
N TYR A 435 11.10 32.36 -2.81
CA TYR A 435 10.94 32.50 -4.25
C TYR A 435 9.49 32.33 -4.71
N ILE A 436 8.80 31.28 -4.23
CA ILE A 436 7.39 31.05 -4.57
C ILE A 436 6.50 32.17 -4.03
N VAL A 437 6.71 32.64 -2.81
CA VAL A 437 5.93 33.77 -2.27
C VAL A 437 6.12 35.04 -3.10
N ASP A 438 7.37 35.40 -3.41
CA ASP A 438 7.70 36.57 -4.23
C ASP A 438 7.11 36.47 -5.64
N LEU A 439 7.19 35.28 -6.27
CA LEU A 439 6.57 34.99 -7.56
C LEU A 439 5.05 35.15 -7.50
N LEU A 440 4.40 34.57 -6.49
CA LEU A 440 2.94 34.66 -6.35
C LEU A 440 2.50 36.11 -6.14
N LEU A 441 3.17 36.88 -5.28
CA LEU A 441 2.79 38.28 -5.00
C LEU A 441 2.81 39.18 -6.24
N ARG A 442 3.73 38.95 -7.18
CA ARG A 442 3.83 39.72 -8.43
C ARG A 442 3.05 39.14 -9.62
N THR A 443 2.48 37.95 -9.48
CA THR A 443 1.71 37.28 -10.54
C THR A 443 0.23 37.64 -10.43
N ASN A 444 -0.42 37.95 -11.55
CA ASN A 444 -1.86 38.17 -11.60
C ASN A 444 -2.63 36.84 -11.58
N ILE A 445 -3.87 36.84 -11.09
CA ILE A 445 -4.67 35.61 -10.98
C ILE A 445 -4.96 35.03 -12.39
N GLU A 446 -5.12 35.87 -13.40
CA GLU A 446 -5.32 35.50 -14.80
C GLU A 446 -4.17 34.65 -15.32
N ASP A 447 -2.93 35.02 -15.00
CA ASP A 447 -1.73 34.31 -15.44
C ASP A 447 -1.62 32.93 -14.78
N ILE A 448 -2.05 32.82 -13.51
CA ILE A 448 -2.16 31.53 -12.81
C ILE A 448 -3.19 30.65 -13.51
N ILE A 449 -4.38 31.18 -13.79
CA ILE A 449 -5.45 30.45 -14.46
C ILE A 449 -5.01 30.01 -15.86
N ASP A 450 -4.41 30.91 -16.65
CA ASP A 450 -3.90 30.61 -17.99
C ASP A 450 -2.87 29.47 -17.94
N SER A 451 -1.93 29.53 -16.98
CA SER A 451 -0.89 28.52 -16.80
C SER A 451 -1.45 27.14 -16.44
N ILE A 452 -2.49 27.08 -15.60
CA ILE A 452 -3.11 25.82 -15.16
C ILE A 452 -4.05 25.26 -16.24
N SER A 453 -4.82 26.12 -16.92
CA SER A 453 -5.82 25.72 -17.92
C SER A 453 -5.23 24.97 -19.13
N LYS A 454 -3.94 25.17 -19.39
CA LYS A 454 -3.17 24.52 -20.46
C LYS A 454 -2.53 23.19 -20.04
N SER A 455 -2.78 22.73 -18.81
CA SER A 455 -2.15 21.51 -18.27
C SER A 455 -3.04 20.28 -18.40
N ASP A 456 -2.47 19.19 -18.88
CA ASP A 456 -3.10 17.86 -18.86
C ASP A 456 -2.91 17.13 -17.51
N ASP A 457 -2.09 17.70 -16.60
CA ASP A 457 -1.69 17.07 -15.33
C ASP A 457 -2.51 17.56 -14.13
N LEU A 458 -3.79 17.85 -14.30
CA LEU A 458 -4.64 18.24 -13.17
C LEU A 458 -4.92 17.03 -12.27
N GLU A 459 -4.83 17.23 -10.94
CA GLU A 459 -5.16 16.17 -10.00
C GLU A 459 -6.67 15.86 -9.98
N ASP A 460 -7.01 14.60 -9.70
CA ASP A 460 -8.40 14.19 -9.48
C ASP A 460 -8.91 14.79 -8.16
N VAL A 461 -10.15 15.29 -8.14
CA VAL A 461 -10.82 15.74 -6.91
C VAL A 461 -11.16 14.54 -6.05
N LEU A 462 -10.59 14.49 -4.84
CA LEU A 462 -10.87 13.39 -3.92
C LEU A 462 -12.17 13.65 -3.17
N THR A 463 -13.07 12.66 -3.14
CA THR A 463 -14.33 12.71 -2.36
C THR A 463 -14.13 12.94 -0.86
N ARG A 464 -12.92 12.69 -0.34
CA ARG A 464 -12.54 12.90 1.08
C ARG A 464 -12.01 14.31 1.38
N GLU A 465 -11.88 15.20 0.41
CA GLU A 465 -11.38 16.57 0.63
C GLU A 465 -12.28 17.40 1.55
N GLY A 466 -13.58 17.05 1.65
CA GLY A 466 -14.44 17.40 2.79
C GLY A 466 -14.40 18.86 3.26
N LEU A 467 -14.11 19.80 2.37
CA LEU A 467 -13.97 21.21 2.72
C LEU A 467 -15.36 21.83 2.88
N LYS A 468 -15.65 22.29 4.10
CA LYS A 468 -16.63 23.35 4.35
C LYS A 468 -15.81 24.61 4.59
N LEU A 469 -15.68 25.47 3.58
CA LEU A 469 -15.08 26.78 3.79
C LEU A 469 -16.11 27.68 4.47
N GLN A 470 -15.94 27.94 5.75
CA GLN A 470 -16.60 29.04 6.46
C GLN A 470 -15.75 30.32 6.33
N ASP A 471 -16.22 31.46 6.85
CA ASP A 471 -15.44 32.71 6.92
C ASP A 471 -14.16 32.49 7.72
N HIS A 472 -13.04 32.24 7.02
CA HIS A 472 -11.84 31.68 7.63
C HIS A 472 -10.61 32.58 7.56
N ASN A 473 -10.65 33.79 6.98
CA ASN A 473 -9.42 34.60 6.86
C ASN A 473 -8.86 35.01 8.22
N GLU A 474 -9.69 35.55 9.12
CA GLU A 474 -9.27 35.96 10.46
C GLU A 474 -8.88 34.76 11.35
N ALA A 475 -9.65 33.67 11.26
CA ALA A 475 -9.35 32.43 11.99
C ALA A 475 -8.04 31.78 11.51
N LEU A 476 -7.80 31.78 10.20
CA LEU A 476 -6.58 31.26 9.60
C LEU A 476 -5.36 32.10 9.99
N PHE A 477 -5.45 33.44 9.92
CA PHE A 477 -4.37 34.33 10.36
C PHE A 477 -4.00 34.07 11.82
N THR A 478 -4.98 34.02 12.70
CA THR A 478 -4.77 33.76 14.14
C THR A 478 -4.08 32.42 14.38
N LEU A 479 -4.50 31.37 13.66
CA LEU A 479 -3.90 30.03 13.77
C LEU A 479 -2.44 30.02 13.29
N ILE A 480 -2.17 30.63 12.14
CA ILE A 480 -0.82 30.67 11.56
C ILE A 480 0.12 31.50 12.44
N GLU A 481 -0.33 32.64 12.96
CA GLU A 481 0.46 33.47 13.88
C GLU A 481 0.77 32.74 15.18
N PHE A 482 -0.20 31.99 15.73
CA PHE A 482 0.06 31.14 16.90
C PHE A 482 1.16 30.11 16.63
N LEU A 483 1.05 29.37 15.52
CA LEU A 483 2.04 28.36 15.13
C LEU A 483 3.43 28.97 14.84
N ASN A 484 3.48 30.22 14.39
CA ASN A 484 4.74 30.90 14.09
C ASN A 484 5.55 31.29 15.33
N LYS A 485 4.91 31.43 16.50
CA LYS A 485 5.59 31.77 17.77
C LYS A 485 6.72 30.79 18.12
N ASP A 486 6.56 29.53 17.76
CA ASP A 486 7.59 28.50 17.83
C ASP A 486 7.44 27.58 16.60
N SER A 487 7.84 28.11 15.45
CA SER A 487 7.61 27.51 14.13
C SER A 487 8.30 26.16 13.90
N GLY A 488 9.21 25.74 14.78
CA GLY A 488 9.84 24.42 14.76
C GLY A 488 9.08 23.36 15.57
N ARG A 489 8.09 23.76 16.38
CA ARG A 489 7.36 22.88 17.27
C ARG A 489 6.13 22.26 16.61
N MET A 490 5.89 20.99 16.95
CA MET A 490 4.62 20.32 16.69
C MET A 490 3.63 20.57 17.80
N TYR A 491 2.40 20.92 17.41
CA TYR A 491 1.28 21.17 18.32
C TYR A 491 0.16 20.15 18.12
N THR A 492 -0.46 19.74 19.21
CA THR A 492 -1.75 19.04 19.21
C THR A 492 -2.90 20.03 19.03
N LEU A 493 -4.07 19.56 18.57
CA LEU A 493 -5.27 20.39 18.49
C LEU A 493 -5.64 21.05 19.82
N LYS A 494 -5.40 20.36 20.93
CA LYS A 494 -5.62 20.88 22.29
C LYS A 494 -4.72 22.06 22.60
N GLU A 495 -3.42 21.94 22.33
CA GLU A 495 -2.47 23.04 22.55
C GLU A 495 -2.80 24.27 21.69
N ILE A 496 -3.23 24.03 20.43
CA ILE A 496 -3.66 25.10 19.54
C ILE A 496 -4.89 25.81 20.10
N SER A 497 -5.93 25.06 20.50
CA SER A 497 -7.17 25.62 21.06
C SER A 497 -6.91 26.52 22.27
N ILE A 498 -6.09 26.04 23.20
CA ILE A 498 -5.70 26.79 24.40
C ILE A 498 -4.89 28.03 24.01
N GLY A 499 -3.95 27.87 23.06
CA GLY A 499 -3.04 28.92 22.63
C GLY A 499 -3.70 30.08 21.89
N ILE A 500 -4.84 29.86 21.25
CA ILE A 500 -5.66 30.90 20.59
C ILE A 500 -6.83 31.38 21.44
N GLY A 501 -6.94 30.93 22.70
CA GLY A 501 -7.98 31.38 23.63
C GLY A 501 -9.39 30.92 23.28
N LYS A 502 -9.56 29.79 22.58
CA LYS A 502 -10.88 29.19 22.30
C LYS A 502 -11.24 28.13 23.32
N ASP A 503 -12.54 28.04 23.63
CA ASP A 503 -13.10 27.02 24.51
C ASP A 503 -12.76 25.61 24.01
N TYR A 504 -12.42 24.73 24.96
CA TYR A 504 -12.08 23.35 24.66
C TYR A 504 -13.34 22.49 24.62
N ASP A 505 -14.20 22.75 23.62
CA ASP A 505 -15.41 21.99 23.33
C ASP A 505 -15.34 21.30 21.95
N ASP A 506 -16.20 20.30 21.72
CA ASP A 506 -16.19 19.50 20.49
C ASP A 506 -16.46 20.31 19.21
N LYS A 507 -17.25 21.39 19.31
CA LYS A 507 -17.57 22.26 18.17
C LYS A 507 -16.35 23.12 17.82
N SER A 508 -15.78 23.79 18.81
CA SER A 508 -14.59 24.64 18.67
C SER A 508 -13.39 23.85 18.14
N LEU A 509 -13.16 22.62 18.63
CA LEU A 509 -12.10 21.75 18.13
C LEU A 509 -12.32 21.32 16.68
N LYS A 510 -13.56 21.04 16.30
CA LYS A 510 -13.91 20.70 14.92
C LYS A 510 -13.68 21.88 13.97
N ASP A 511 -14.06 23.09 14.37
CA ASP A 511 -13.83 24.29 13.58
C ASP A 511 -12.32 24.57 13.41
N ILE A 512 -11.52 24.39 14.47
CA ILE A 512 -10.04 24.49 14.38
C ILE A 512 -9.49 23.43 13.43
N GLU A 513 -9.95 22.17 13.53
CA GLU A 513 -9.52 21.09 12.66
C GLU A 513 -9.83 21.39 11.18
N GLU A 514 -11.02 21.94 10.88
CA GLU A 514 -11.41 22.34 9.52
C GLU A 514 -10.50 23.46 8.97
N ASN A 515 -10.21 24.48 9.78
CA ASN A 515 -9.27 25.56 9.39
C ASN A 515 -7.85 25.06 9.14
N LEU A 516 -7.35 24.14 9.97
CA LEU A 516 -6.02 23.57 9.81
C LEU A 516 -5.92 22.69 8.56
N LYS A 517 -6.97 21.92 8.26
CA LYS A 517 -7.06 21.16 7.01
C LYS A 517 -7.04 22.09 5.79
N PHE A 518 -7.74 23.22 5.87
CA PHE A 518 -7.70 24.24 4.83
C PHE A 518 -6.30 24.85 4.69
N ALA A 519 -5.67 25.25 5.80
CA ALA A 519 -4.29 25.73 5.81
C ALA A 519 -3.29 24.72 5.21
N ALA A 520 -3.50 23.42 5.44
CA ALA A 520 -2.65 22.36 4.91
C ALA A 520 -2.76 22.23 3.38
N LEU A 521 -3.95 22.44 2.84
CA LEU A 521 -4.23 22.47 1.40
C LEU A 521 -3.65 23.71 0.71
N LEU A 522 -3.54 24.83 1.42
CA LEU A 522 -2.83 26.04 0.99
C LEU A 522 -1.31 25.97 1.22
N ASP A 523 -0.80 24.81 1.59
CA ASP A 523 0.58 24.56 1.91
C ASP A 523 1.16 25.26 3.15
N LEU A 524 0.36 25.99 3.94
CA LEU A 524 0.83 26.82 5.06
C LEU A 524 1.19 26.00 6.31
N VAL A 525 0.59 24.82 6.49
CA VAL A 525 0.89 23.91 7.61
C VAL A 525 1.07 22.47 7.11
N GLN A 526 1.66 21.64 7.96
CA GLN A 526 1.68 20.19 7.77
C GLN A 526 0.92 19.52 8.91
N ILE A 527 0.07 18.55 8.57
CA ILE A 527 -0.67 17.74 9.54
C ILE A 527 -0.17 16.30 9.45
N THR A 528 0.33 15.76 10.55
CA THR A 528 0.79 14.38 10.69
C THR A 528 -0.13 13.61 11.64
N GLY A 529 -0.24 12.29 11.48
CA GLY A 529 -1.13 11.45 12.32
C GLY A 529 -2.60 11.50 11.92
N THR A 530 -3.47 10.88 12.73
CA THR A 530 -4.92 10.77 12.45
C THR A 530 -5.76 11.17 13.66
N ARG A 531 -6.82 11.97 13.44
CA ARG A 531 -7.83 12.34 14.46
C ARG A 531 -7.17 12.82 15.76
N SER A 532 -7.29 12.05 16.85
CA SER A 532 -6.80 12.40 18.19
C SER A 532 -5.27 12.44 18.33
N LYS A 533 -4.52 11.91 17.35
CA LYS A 533 -3.05 11.96 17.31
C LYS A 533 -2.53 12.97 16.28
N ALA A 534 -3.41 13.79 15.72
CA ALA A 534 -3.01 14.80 14.76
C ALA A 534 -2.04 15.78 15.41
N LYS A 535 -0.86 15.93 14.80
CA LYS A 535 0.12 16.95 15.15
C LYS A 535 0.30 17.90 13.98
N VAL A 536 0.38 19.18 14.29
CA VAL A 536 0.45 20.26 13.32
C VAL A 536 1.76 21.00 13.51
N ILE A 537 2.43 21.32 12.41
CA ILE A 537 3.62 22.17 12.39
C ILE A 537 3.49 23.21 11.27
N LEU A 538 4.04 24.40 11.49
CA LEU A 538 4.08 25.44 10.46
C LEU A 538 5.01 25.00 9.32
N SER A 539 4.59 25.14 8.08
CA SER A 539 5.45 24.83 6.93
C SER A 539 6.45 25.96 6.66
N ASN A 540 7.48 25.73 5.86
CA ASN A 540 8.41 26.78 5.44
C ASN A 540 7.70 27.88 4.62
N LEU A 541 6.73 27.52 3.77
CA LEU A 541 5.86 28.49 3.11
C LEU A 541 5.05 29.30 4.14
N GLY A 542 4.53 28.63 5.17
CA GLY A 542 3.81 29.25 6.28
C GLY A 542 4.68 30.26 7.05
N LYS A 543 5.96 29.96 7.27
CA LYS A 543 6.92 30.88 7.92
C LYS A 543 7.12 32.15 7.09
N VAL A 544 7.36 32.02 5.78
CA VAL A 544 7.52 33.17 4.88
C VAL A 544 6.21 33.97 4.85
N TYR A 545 5.08 33.30 4.70
CA TYR A 545 3.75 33.90 4.76
C TYR A 545 3.50 34.68 6.05
N SER A 546 3.93 34.17 7.22
CA SER A 546 3.80 34.87 8.49
C SER A 546 4.58 36.18 8.56
N SER A 547 5.65 36.32 7.75
CA SER A 547 6.47 37.54 7.68
C SER A 547 5.91 38.62 6.74
N CYS A 548 4.92 38.27 5.91
CA CYS A 548 4.26 39.21 5.00
C CYS A 548 3.32 40.18 5.74
N SER A 549 3.07 41.33 5.13
CA SER A 549 2.02 42.27 5.56
C SER A 549 0.61 41.64 5.42
N ASN A 550 -0.39 42.21 6.10
CA ASN A 550 -1.75 41.69 6.04
C ASN A 550 -2.35 41.73 4.62
N ASP A 551 -2.06 42.78 3.85
CA ASP A 551 -2.48 42.89 2.44
C ASP A 551 -1.85 41.79 1.56
N GLU A 552 -0.55 41.54 1.74
CA GLU A 552 0.16 40.46 1.04
C GLU A 552 -0.38 39.07 1.43
N LYS A 553 -0.68 38.84 2.72
CA LYS A 553 -1.28 37.59 3.20
C LYS A 553 -2.63 37.31 2.52
N GLU A 554 -3.51 38.31 2.41
CA GLU A 554 -4.78 38.19 1.71
C GLU A 554 -4.57 37.84 0.22
N LYS A 555 -3.67 38.57 -0.46
CA LYS A 555 -3.30 38.32 -1.86
C LYS A 555 -2.75 36.91 -2.08
N LEU A 556 -1.95 36.39 -1.16
CA LEU A 556 -1.39 35.05 -1.21
C LEU A 556 -2.46 33.97 -1.03
N ILE A 557 -3.37 34.12 -0.07
CA ILE A 557 -4.47 33.17 0.11
C ILE A 557 -5.25 32.99 -1.21
N LEU A 558 -5.62 34.10 -1.86
CA LEU A 558 -6.40 34.06 -3.10
C LEU A 558 -5.70 33.25 -4.21
N ARG A 559 -4.37 33.37 -4.31
CA ARG A 559 -3.55 32.65 -5.29
C ARG A 559 -3.37 31.18 -4.89
N LEU A 560 -3.13 30.92 -3.62
CA LEU A 560 -2.95 29.57 -3.08
C LEU A 560 -4.23 28.73 -3.15
N LEU A 561 -5.43 29.33 -3.25
CA LEU A 561 -6.67 28.58 -3.50
C LEU A 561 -6.55 27.66 -4.73
N PHE A 562 -5.79 28.06 -5.75
CA PHE A 562 -5.55 27.24 -6.93
C PHE A 562 -4.66 26.01 -6.68
N ARG A 563 -4.11 25.81 -5.47
CA ARG A 563 -3.48 24.54 -5.07
C ARG A 563 -4.51 23.43 -4.80
N ILE A 564 -5.78 23.79 -4.62
CA ILE A 564 -6.87 22.88 -4.31
C ILE A 564 -7.45 22.34 -5.63
N PRO A 565 -7.37 21.02 -5.92
CA PRO A 565 -7.84 20.46 -7.20
C PRO A 565 -9.31 20.78 -7.50
N LYS A 566 -10.17 20.80 -6.47
CA LYS A 566 -11.58 21.18 -6.61
C LYS A 566 -11.75 22.61 -7.11
N VAL A 567 -10.92 23.55 -6.64
CA VAL A 567 -10.95 24.94 -7.11
C VAL A 567 -10.52 24.99 -8.57
N GLN A 568 -9.39 24.36 -8.92
CA GLN A 568 -8.90 24.31 -10.30
C GLN A 568 -9.98 23.78 -11.28
N GLN A 569 -10.59 22.64 -10.97
CA GLN A 569 -11.56 22.00 -11.86
C GLN A 569 -12.82 22.85 -12.06
N GLU A 570 -13.35 23.47 -11.01
CA GLU A 570 -14.55 24.28 -11.12
C GLU A 570 -14.28 25.59 -11.88
N PHE A 571 -13.12 26.21 -11.66
CA PHE A 571 -12.68 27.39 -12.42
C PHE A 571 -12.49 27.12 -13.91
N ILE A 572 -11.82 26.02 -14.25
CA ILE A 572 -11.57 25.64 -15.65
C ILE A 572 -12.90 25.29 -16.35
N LYS A 573 -13.81 24.58 -15.68
CA LYS A 573 -15.15 24.26 -16.22
C LYS A 573 -16.00 25.50 -16.49
N GLU A 574 -15.94 26.52 -15.64
CA GLU A 574 -16.71 27.76 -15.81
C GLU A 574 -16.15 28.63 -16.97
N ASN A 575 -14.82 28.74 -17.10
CA ASN A 575 -14.17 29.46 -18.20
C ASN A 575 -14.42 28.81 -19.58
N VAL A 576 -14.57 27.48 -19.67
CA VAL A 576 -14.95 26.80 -20.92
C VAL A 576 -16.40 27.11 -21.33
N LYS A 577 -17.26 27.56 -20.41
CA LYS A 577 -18.69 27.78 -20.67
C LYS A 577 -19.09 29.25 -20.87
N ASN A 578 -18.28 30.22 -20.47
CA ASN A 578 -18.56 31.64 -20.71
C ASN A 578 -17.28 32.48 -20.60
N VAL A 579 -16.80 33.01 -21.72
CA VAL A 579 -15.62 33.90 -21.79
C VAL A 579 -15.87 35.27 -21.12
N ASN A 580 -17.05 35.54 -20.56
CA ASN A 580 -17.43 36.87 -20.04
C ASN A 580 -18.29 36.87 -18.76
N LYS A 581 -18.24 35.83 -17.90
CA LYS A 581 -18.97 35.86 -16.61
C LYS A 581 -18.13 35.37 -15.43
N TYR A 582 -17.94 36.31 -14.50
CA TYR A 582 -17.41 36.21 -13.14
C TYR A 582 -17.65 34.85 -12.45
N VAL A 583 -16.56 34.20 -12.07
CA VAL A 583 -16.57 32.97 -11.27
C VAL A 583 -16.93 33.31 -9.82
N ASN A 584 -18.04 32.76 -9.33
CA ASN A 584 -18.48 32.94 -7.94
C ASN A 584 -17.75 31.92 -7.04
N ILE A 585 -16.50 32.24 -6.66
CA ILE A 585 -15.67 31.41 -5.77
C ILE A 585 -16.45 30.90 -4.54
N PRO A 586 -17.23 31.74 -3.81
CA PRO A 586 -18.03 31.24 -2.68
C PRO A 586 -18.99 30.09 -3.05
N LYS A 587 -19.65 30.16 -4.22
CA LYS A 587 -20.58 29.12 -4.67
C LYS A 587 -19.88 27.79 -4.98
N ILE A 588 -18.69 27.84 -5.59
CA ILE A 588 -17.81 26.68 -5.85
C ILE A 588 -17.31 26.03 -4.56
N LEU A 589 -17.04 26.86 -3.55
CA LEU A 589 -16.52 26.47 -2.26
C LEU A 589 -17.60 26.02 -1.24
N GLY A 590 -18.89 26.07 -1.61
CA GLY A 590 -20.00 25.61 -0.78
C GLY A 590 -20.44 26.60 0.31
N TYR A 591 -20.20 27.90 0.13
CA TYR A 591 -20.64 28.95 1.06
C TYR A 591 -22.17 28.98 1.20
N ARG A 592 -22.64 29.08 2.44
CA ARG A 592 -24.03 29.44 2.78
C ARG A 592 -24.00 30.50 3.88
N GLY A 593 -23.55 31.71 3.55
CA GLY A 593 -23.44 32.82 4.51
C GLY A 593 -23.42 34.18 3.81
N SER A 594 -23.82 35.24 4.51
CA SER A 594 -24.02 36.61 4.00
C SER A 594 -22.74 37.34 3.56
N ASN A 595 -21.56 36.77 3.75
CA ASN A 595 -20.26 37.35 3.38
C ASN A 595 -19.70 36.85 2.02
N SER A 596 -20.46 36.07 1.24
CA SER A 596 -20.06 35.65 -0.10
C SER A 596 -19.77 36.82 -1.03
N GLU A 597 -20.42 37.97 -0.83
CA GLU A 597 -20.20 39.17 -1.64
C GLU A 597 -18.83 39.81 -1.36
N ASN A 598 -18.33 39.79 -0.12
CA ASN A 598 -17.05 40.42 0.24
C ASN A 598 -15.83 39.68 -0.35
N MET A 599 -15.85 38.35 -0.41
CA MET A 599 -14.76 37.57 -1.01
C MET A 599 -14.75 37.73 -2.55
N VAL A 600 -15.93 37.74 -3.19
CA VAL A 600 -16.09 38.06 -4.61
C VAL A 600 -15.60 39.48 -4.90
N ILE A 601 -15.92 40.46 -4.05
CA ILE A 601 -15.41 41.84 -4.16
C ILE A 601 -13.89 41.90 -3.94
N LEU A 602 -13.31 41.10 -3.03
CA LEU A 602 -11.86 41.07 -2.78
C LEU A 602 -11.10 40.50 -3.98
N ILE A 603 -11.65 39.45 -4.60
CA ILE A 603 -11.13 38.86 -5.84
C ILE A 603 -11.30 39.85 -6.99
N GLN A 604 -12.46 40.49 -7.12
CA GLN A 604 -12.73 41.52 -8.15
C GLN A 604 -11.90 42.80 -7.98
N LYS A 605 -11.35 43.08 -6.79
CA LYS A 605 -10.43 44.20 -6.53
C LYS A 605 -8.97 43.86 -6.83
N ASN A 606 -8.64 42.58 -6.96
CA ASN A 606 -7.26 42.07 -7.12
C ASN A 606 -7.05 41.26 -8.42
N ILE A 607 -8.13 40.99 -9.16
CA ILE A 607 -8.19 40.89 -10.63
C ILE A 607 -8.13 42.31 -11.18
#